data_AF-A0A835TQR9-F1
#
_entry.id   AF-A0A835TQR9-F1
#
_cell.length_a   1.000
_cell.length_b   1.000
_cell.length_c   1.000
_cell.angle_alpha   90.00
_cell.angle_beta   90.00
_cell.angle_gamma   90.00
#
_symmetry.space_group_name_H-M   'P 1'
#
loop_
_entity.id
_entity.type
_entity.pdbx_description
1 polymer ?
#
loop_
_entity_poly.entity_id
_entity_poly.type
_entity_poly.pdbx_seq_one_letter_code
_entity_poly.pdbx_strand_id
1 'polypeptide(L)'
;KLEAARGQQSPGASGLRRLLGHAFIFAVTHKEQRPWTTASSRAVAQELLERLVQAAGCGSVEEFLRGKEGDEEGGFGARWKVLRGECQSLLPAESLSARGMSAVCSLSRVCPSRDTWKCNPASKDVFSWALLRVCRPWLCPHLERVLPPALLLSDDFQEENKVLGVRCLHHIVLNVPGADLCQFNRAQVLFHALYNHLYSREAPLIQAVLLCLLDLLPILERCQRHQGQGRAVSPWDQVLQLVLTHMEAEHGLALRRVYAGSLPAFVTRLGILIVRHLKRLERVILGYLEVSDGPKEEARLAILETLQCTIEHAWPRMPCRLPVLLKALLRLLWDVHTERGPTPEPIRAALLHRATQCLILLDHCSQGQVK
;
A
#
# COMPACT_ATOMS: atom_id res chain seq x y z
N LYS A 1 -34.33 55.48 -18.62
CA LYS A 1 -34.57 54.16 -19.24
C LYS A 1 -33.42 53.26 -18.80
N LEU A 2 -33.69 52.00 -18.44
CA LEU A 2 -32.87 51.09 -17.60
C LEU A 2 -33.20 51.25 -16.11
N GLU A 3 -33.48 50.22 -15.30
CA GLU A 3 -33.68 48.80 -15.50
C GLU A 3 -34.39 48.31 -14.22
N ALA A 4 -35.58 47.74 -14.36
CA ALA A 4 -36.27 47.04 -13.30
C ALA A 4 -36.38 45.59 -13.72
N ALA A 5 -35.47 44.74 -13.22
CA ALA A 5 -35.64 43.29 -13.28
C ALA A 5 -35.01 42.69 -12.03
N ARG A 6 -35.86 42.54 -11.01
CA ARG A 6 -35.58 41.75 -9.81
C ARG A 6 -35.10 40.36 -10.20
N GLY A 7 -34.01 39.95 -9.55
CA GLY A 7 -33.55 38.56 -9.55
C GLY A 7 -34.62 37.61 -9.01
N GLN A 8 -34.90 36.58 -9.79
CA GLN A 8 -35.48 35.33 -9.33
C GLN A 8 -34.53 34.21 -9.78
N GLN A 9 -33.51 33.94 -8.96
CA GLN A 9 -32.79 32.67 -9.05
C GLN A 9 -33.70 31.60 -8.41
N SER A 10 -34.11 30.62 -9.21
CA SER A 10 -34.96 29.51 -8.78
C SER A 10 -34.27 28.66 -7.70
N PRO A 11 -34.92 28.35 -6.56
CA PRO A 11 -34.35 27.54 -5.47
C PRO A 11 -34.07 26.06 -5.82
N GLY A 12 -34.48 25.58 -7.01
CA GLY A 12 -34.35 24.17 -7.41
C GLY A 12 -32.95 23.72 -7.84
N ALA A 13 -32.12 24.62 -8.41
CA ALA A 13 -30.83 24.24 -9.00
C ALA A 13 -29.74 23.91 -7.96
N SER A 14 -29.78 24.56 -6.79
CA SER A 14 -28.86 24.28 -5.68
C SER A 14 -29.18 22.96 -4.97
N GLY A 15 -30.47 22.59 -4.92
CA GLY A 15 -30.94 21.30 -4.40
C GLY A 15 -30.46 20.14 -5.27
N LEU A 16 -30.59 20.26 -6.59
CA LEU A 16 -30.17 19.22 -7.54
C LEU A 16 -28.67 18.91 -7.45
N ARG A 17 -27.81 19.92 -7.26
CA ARG A 17 -26.36 19.72 -7.10
C ARG A 17 -25.98 19.01 -5.81
N ARG A 18 -26.67 19.31 -4.71
CA ARG A 18 -26.48 18.58 -3.45
C ARG A 18 -26.97 17.15 -3.58
N LEU A 19 -28.12 16.94 -4.22
CA LEU A 19 -28.67 15.61 -4.46
C LEU A 19 -27.73 14.75 -5.30
N LEU A 20 -27.08 15.30 -6.33
CA LEU A 20 -26.09 14.56 -7.13
C LEU A 20 -24.87 14.13 -6.32
N GLY A 21 -24.33 15.01 -5.46
CA GLY A 21 -23.23 14.65 -4.56
C GLY A 21 -23.61 13.55 -3.56
N HIS A 22 -24.80 13.62 -2.98
CA HIS A 22 -25.29 12.60 -2.04
C HIS A 22 -25.65 11.29 -2.76
N ALA A 23 -26.19 11.36 -3.97
CA ALA A 23 -26.46 10.20 -4.82
C ALA A 23 -25.16 9.49 -5.22
N PHE A 24 -24.09 10.24 -5.53
CA PHE A 24 -22.78 9.66 -5.79
C PHE A 24 -22.18 9.02 -4.53
N ILE A 25 -22.24 9.70 -3.38
CA ILE A 25 -21.78 9.12 -2.10
C ILE A 25 -22.53 7.83 -1.80
N PHE A 26 -23.86 7.82 -1.93
CA PHE A 26 -24.68 6.63 -1.76
C PHE A 26 -24.30 5.52 -2.73
N ALA A 27 -24.14 5.84 -4.02
CA ALA A 27 -23.77 4.88 -5.04
C ALA A 27 -22.41 4.25 -4.76
N VAL A 28 -21.43 5.02 -4.29
CA VAL A 28 -20.09 4.52 -3.99
C VAL A 28 -20.08 3.68 -2.70
N THR A 29 -20.74 4.13 -1.63
CA THR A 29 -20.75 3.43 -0.34
C THR A 29 -21.56 2.15 -0.35
N HIS A 30 -22.59 2.06 -1.18
CA HIS A 30 -23.44 0.89 -1.30
C HIS A 30 -23.05 -0.03 -2.47
N LYS A 31 -22.02 0.25 -3.26
CA LYS A 31 -21.61 -0.64 -4.38
C LYS A 31 -20.91 -1.91 -3.90
N GLU A 32 -20.04 -1.80 -2.91
CA GLU A 32 -19.23 -2.91 -2.41
C GLU A 32 -19.92 -3.65 -1.26
N GLN A 33 -19.56 -4.91 -1.04
CA GLN A 33 -20.09 -5.68 0.08
C GLN A 33 -19.50 -5.14 1.39
N ARG A 34 -20.33 -4.45 2.16
CA ARG A 34 -20.01 -3.89 3.48
C ARG A 34 -21.06 -4.28 4.51
N PRO A 35 -20.76 -4.21 5.82
CA PRO A 35 -21.68 -4.64 6.88
C PRO A 35 -23.07 -3.99 6.82
N TRP A 36 -23.16 -2.77 6.29
CA TRP A 36 -24.40 -1.99 6.16
C TRP A 36 -25.09 -2.09 4.78
N THR A 37 -24.64 -2.99 3.90
CA THR A 37 -25.16 -3.10 2.52
C THR A 37 -26.00 -4.36 2.31
N THR A 38 -27.18 -4.19 1.73
CA THR A 38 -28.05 -5.28 1.27
C THR A 38 -27.90 -5.51 -0.23
N ALA A 39 -28.25 -6.71 -0.73
CA ALA A 39 -28.20 -7.02 -2.16
C ALA A 39 -29.06 -6.05 -3.00
N SER A 40 -30.22 -5.64 -2.48
CA SER A 40 -31.07 -4.62 -3.10
C SER A 40 -30.41 -3.24 -3.13
N SER A 41 -29.77 -2.82 -2.03
CA SER A 41 -29.05 -1.53 -2.01
C SER A 41 -27.87 -1.50 -2.98
N ARG A 42 -27.18 -2.64 -3.19
CA ARG A 42 -26.09 -2.76 -4.16
C ARG A 42 -26.58 -2.62 -5.61
N ALA A 43 -27.72 -3.25 -5.93
CA ALA A 43 -28.32 -3.13 -7.25
C ALA A 43 -28.73 -1.69 -7.57
N VAL A 44 -29.38 -1.01 -6.63
CA VAL A 44 -29.78 0.40 -6.78
C VAL A 44 -28.55 1.31 -6.88
N ALA A 45 -27.52 1.08 -6.07
CA ALA A 45 -26.27 1.83 -6.11
C ALA A 45 -25.53 1.67 -7.45
N GLN A 46 -25.53 0.46 -8.00
CA GLN A 46 -24.95 0.19 -9.32
C GLN A 46 -25.73 0.90 -10.43
N GLU A 47 -27.06 0.80 -10.44
CA GLU A 47 -27.91 1.48 -11.42
C GLU A 47 -27.77 3.01 -11.33
N LEU A 48 -27.73 3.57 -10.11
CA LEU A 48 -27.49 5.00 -9.90
C LEU A 48 -26.13 5.44 -10.45
N LEU A 49 -25.08 4.65 -10.23
CA LEU A 49 -23.75 4.97 -10.74
C LEU A 49 -23.71 4.91 -12.27
N GLU A 50 -24.34 3.92 -12.88
CA GLU A 50 -24.44 3.78 -14.34
C GLU A 50 -25.22 4.96 -14.94
N ARG A 51 -26.34 5.36 -14.35
CA ARG A 51 -27.11 6.54 -14.77
C ARG A 51 -26.33 7.84 -14.61
N LEU A 52 -25.54 7.99 -13.54
CA LEU A 52 -24.66 9.14 -13.35
C LEU A 52 -23.55 9.20 -14.41
N VAL A 53 -22.96 8.05 -14.75
CA VAL A 53 -21.92 7.92 -15.79
C VAL A 53 -22.51 8.24 -17.18
N GLN A 54 -23.70 7.71 -17.48
CA GLN A 54 -24.43 8.00 -18.73
C GLN A 54 -24.82 9.48 -18.83
N ALA A 55 -25.34 10.07 -17.75
CA ALA A 55 -25.68 11.50 -17.69
C ALA A 55 -24.44 12.39 -17.86
N ALA A 56 -23.27 11.92 -17.44
CA ALA A 56 -21.99 12.59 -17.66
C ALA A 56 -21.38 12.33 -19.05
N GLY A 57 -22.02 11.53 -19.91
CA GLY A 57 -21.53 11.20 -21.25
C GLY A 57 -20.23 10.39 -21.28
N CYS A 58 -19.95 9.65 -20.21
CA CYS A 58 -18.78 8.81 -20.04
C CYS A 58 -19.16 7.34 -20.31
N GLY A 59 -18.27 6.56 -20.92
CA GLY A 59 -18.47 5.12 -21.17
C GLY A 59 -18.14 4.24 -19.96
N SER A 60 -17.38 4.77 -19.00
CA SER A 60 -17.02 4.03 -17.77
C SER A 60 -16.91 4.94 -16.54
N VAL A 61 -16.99 4.32 -15.36
CA VAL A 61 -16.76 5.00 -14.06
C VAL A 61 -15.33 5.56 -13.98
N GLU A 62 -14.37 4.86 -14.56
CA GLU A 62 -12.97 5.31 -14.57
C GLU A 62 -12.81 6.53 -15.48
N GLU A 63 -13.48 6.57 -16.62
CA GLU A 63 -13.55 7.74 -17.50
C GLU A 63 -14.34 8.89 -16.87
N PHE A 64 -15.37 8.59 -16.05
CA PHE A 64 -16.07 9.58 -15.24
C PHE A 64 -15.16 10.19 -14.17
N LEU A 65 -14.23 9.42 -13.60
CA LEU A 65 -13.27 9.89 -12.58
C LEU A 65 -11.99 10.49 -13.18
N ARG A 66 -11.56 10.06 -14.37
CA ARG A 66 -10.34 10.52 -15.07
C ARG A 66 -10.62 11.66 -16.05
N GLY A 67 -11.79 11.67 -16.67
CA GLY A 67 -12.08 12.45 -17.87
C GLY A 67 -11.67 11.73 -19.16
N LYS A 68 -12.15 12.21 -20.32
CA LYS A 68 -11.78 11.69 -21.66
C LYS A 68 -10.35 12.11 -22.05
N GLU A 69 -9.64 11.23 -22.74
CA GLU A 69 -8.32 11.53 -23.33
C GLU A 69 -8.45 12.57 -24.46
N GLY A 70 -7.66 13.64 -24.38
CA GLY A 70 -7.68 14.77 -25.33
C GLY A 70 -8.04 16.14 -24.73
N ASP A 71 -8.56 16.18 -23.50
CA ASP A 71 -8.72 17.42 -22.74
C ASP A 71 -7.41 17.71 -21.98
N GLU A 72 -6.73 18.82 -22.25
CA GLU A 72 -5.54 19.25 -21.49
C GLU A 72 -5.83 19.46 -19.98
N GLU A 73 -7.10 19.59 -19.59
CA GLU A 73 -7.56 19.63 -18.20
C GLU A 73 -8.08 18.29 -17.64
N GLY A 74 -8.05 17.22 -18.43
CA GLY A 74 -8.83 16.01 -18.17
C GLY A 74 -10.33 16.34 -18.23
N GLY A 75 -11.11 15.51 -18.92
CA GLY A 75 -12.57 15.67 -18.97
C GLY A 75 -13.30 15.73 -17.61
N PHE A 76 -12.59 15.50 -16.50
CA PHE A 76 -13.04 15.75 -15.13
C PHE A 76 -13.06 17.23 -14.76
N GLY A 77 -12.07 18.03 -15.19
CA GLY A 77 -11.99 19.47 -14.92
C GLY A 77 -12.93 20.29 -15.79
N ALA A 78 -12.99 19.99 -17.10
CA ALA A 78 -13.76 20.74 -18.08
C ALA A 78 -15.29 20.51 -17.96
N ARG A 79 -15.76 19.26 -17.81
CA ARG A 79 -17.19 18.97 -17.60
C ARG A 79 -17.66 19.30 -16.19
N TRP A 80 -16.78 19.23 -15.19
CA TRP A 80 -17.08 19.79 -13.87
C TRP A 80 -17.09 21.32 -13.89
N LYS A 81 -16.29 21.99 -14.73
CA LYS A 81 -16.41 23.44 -14.98
C LYS A 81 -17.73 23.82 -15.63
N VAL A 82 -18.34 22.97 -16.46
CA VAL A 82 -19.73 23.18 -16.93
C VAL A 82 -20.72 23.05 -15.75
N LEU A 83 -20.53 22.10 -14.85
CA LEU A 83 -21.27 22.00 -13.57
C LEU A 83 -20.94 23.13 -12.56
N ARG A 84 -19.80 23.83 -12.73
CA ARG A 84 -19.29 24.93 -11.89
C ARG A 84 -19.60 26.32 -12.45
N GLY A 85 -19.74 26.47 -13.76
CA GLY A 85 -20.09 27.72 -14.45
C GLY A 85 -21.51 28.17 -14.09
N GLU A 86 -22.39 27.23 -13.76
CA GLU A 86 -23.67 27.53 -13.16
C GLU A 86 -23.60 27.84 -11.63
N CYS A 87 -22.40 27.88 -11.03
CA CYS A 87 -22.12 28.09 -9.61
C CYS A 87 -21.29 29.37 -9.36
N GLN A 88 -20.95 30.10 -10.42
CA GLN A 88 -19.98 31.20 -10.42
C GLN A 88 -20.65 32.57 -10.29
N SER A 89 -21.45 32.77 -9.24
CA SER A 89 -21.89 34.13 -8.83
C SER A 89 -21.42 34.53 -7.43
N LEU A 90 -20.55 33.73 -6.79
CA LEU A 90 -20.04 34.04 -5.45
C LEU A 90 -18.56 33.62 -5.34
N LEU A 91 -17.65 34.48 -5.82
CA LEU A 91 -16.31 34.83 -5.29
C LEU A 91 -15.34 35.29 -6.41
N PRO A 92 -14.39 36.20 -6.12
CA PRO A 92 -13.59 36.91 -7.13
C PRO A 92 -12.60 35.98 -7.84
N ALA A 93 -12.40 36.27 -9.12
CA ALA A 93 -11.57 35.52 -10.03
C ALA A 93 -10.10 35.92 -9.90
N GLU A 94 -9.25 35.07 -9.33
CA GLU A 94 -7.82 35.05 -9.66
C GLU A 94 -7.26 33.61 -9.62
N SER A 95 -6.50 33.26 -10.66
CA SER A 95 -5.71 32.02 -10.87
C SER A 95 -6.47 30.72 -11.24
N LEU A 96 -7.09 30.72 -12.42
CA LEU A 96 -7.60 29.51 -13.10
C LEU A 96 -6.47 28.84 -13.92
N SER A 97 -5.68 28.00 -13.25
CA SER A 97 -5.10 26.82 -13.89
C SER A 97 -5.10 25.68 -12.87
N ALA A 98 -5.45 24.48 -13.33
CA ALA A 98 -5.60 23.27 -12.53
C ALA A 98 -6.89 23.18 -11.69
N ARG A 99 -7.63 22.10 -11.91
CA ARG A 99 -7.85 21.05 -10.90
C ARG A 99 -9.20 20.37 -11.11
N GLY A 100 -9.15 19.24 -11.82
CA GLY A 100 -10.21 18.23 -11.83
C GLY A 100 -10.52 17.75 -10.41
N MET A 101 -9.54 17.35 -9.59
CA MET A 101 -9.83 16.95 -8.20
C MET A 101 -10.14 18.10 -7.22
N SER A 102 -10.39 19.34 -7.69
CA SER A 102 -10.96 20.37 -6.82
C SER A 102 -12.43 20.12 -6.49
N ALA A 103 -13.11 19.30 -7.30
CA ALA A 103 -14.54 19.08 -7.28
C ALA A 103 -14.99 17.97 -6.32
N VAL A 104 -14.24 16.86 -6.24
CA VAL A 104 -14.49 15.81 -5.24
C VAL A 104 -14.23 16.38 -3.84
N CYS A 105 -13.19 17.21 -3.72
CA CYS A 105 -12.87 17.98 -2.50
C CYS A 105 -13.82 19.17 -2.23
N SER A 106 -14.66 19.60 -3.18
CA SER A 106 -15.60 20.72 -2.98
C SER A 106 -17.08 20.33 -2.98
N LEU A 107 -17.47 19.18 -3.52
CA LEU A 107 -18.81 18.60 -3.39
C LEU A 107 -19.02 17.84 -2.09
N SER A 108 -17.93 17.47 -1.45
CA SER A 108 -17.92 16.97 -0.09
C SER A 108 -16.97 17.89 0.66
N ARG A 109 -17.34 18.31 1.88
CA ARG A 109 -16.42 18.96 2.82
C ARG A 109 -15.33 17.96 3.23
N VAL A 110 -14.50 17.51 2.28
CA VAL A 110 -13.54 16.40 2.40
C VAL A 110 -12.15 16.88 1.95
N CYS A 111 -11.81 18.09 2.36
CA CYS A 111 -10.49 18.30 2.95
C CYS A 111 -10.72 18.08 4.44
N PRO A 112 -10.45 16.88 4.95
CA PRO A 112 -10.76 16.57 6.33
C PRO A 112 -9.73 17.27 7.18
N SER A 113 -10.18 18.27 7.92
CA SER A 113 -9.58 18.44 9.24
C SER A 113 -9.83 17.16 10.03
N ARG A 114 -8.95 16.87 10.99
CA ARG A 114 -9.02 15.70 11.89
C ARG A 114 -10.42 15.43 12.47
N ASP A 115 -11.25 16.46 12.57
CA ASP A 115 -12.59 16.42 13.16
C ASP A 115 -13.69 16.02 12.16
N THR A 116 -13.47 16.19 10.85
CA THR A 116 -14.55 16.05 9.84
C THR A 116 -14.87 14.59 9.51
N TRP A 117 -13.88 13.69 9.57
CA TRP A 117 -14.08 12.26 9.31
C TRP A 117 -14.81 11.52 10.41
N LYS A 118 -14.62 11.95 11.67
CA LYS A 118 -15.34 11.37 12.81
C LYS A 118 -16.84 11.61 12.70
N CYS A 119 -17.24 12.70 12.04
CA CYS A 119 -18.64 13.03 11.80
C CYS A 119 -19.23 12.34 10.55
N ASN A 120 -18.40 11.84 9.62
CA ASN A 120 -18.90 11.16 8.42
C ASN A 120 -17.97 10.02 7.96
N PRO A 121 -18.20 8.77 8.42
CA PRO A 121 -17.36 7.62 8.06
C PRO A 121 -17.44 7.27 6.56
N ALA A 122 -18.49 7.67 5.84
CA ALA A 122 -18.57 7.45 4.40
C ALA A 122 -17.50 8.23 3.62
N SER A 123 -16.99 9.33 4.17
CA SER A 123 -16.04 10.20 3.46
C SER A 123 -14.68 9.53 3.23
N LYS A 124 -14.19 8.73 4.19
CA LYS A 124 -12.94 7.95 4.03
C LYS A 124 -13.08 6.86 2.95
N ASP A 125 -14.26 6.27 2.86
CA ASP A 125 -14.57 5.20 1.92
C ASP A 125 -14.70 5.73 0.50
N VAL A 126 -15.41 6.84 0.33
CA VAL A 126 -15.52 7.52 -0.96
C VAL A 126 -14.16 8.04 -1.43
N PHE A 127 -13.36 8.61 -0.52
CA PHE A 127 -12.01 9.07 -0.83
C PHE A 127 -11.10 7.92 -1.28
N SER A 128 -10.98 6.86 -0.47
CA SER A 128 -10.12 5.71 -0.80
C SER A 128 -10.58 5.01 -2.07
N TRP A 129 -11.89 4.83 -2.26
CA TRP A 129 -12.46 4.26 -3.48
C TRP A 129 -12.14 5.10 -4.72
N ALA A 130 -12.31 6.43 -4.64
CA ALA A 130 -12.02 7.31 -5.77
C ALA A 130 -10.52 7.32 -6.10
N LEU A 131 -9.66 7.42 -5.07
CA LEU A 131 -8.21 7.46 -5.24
C LEU A 131 -7.67 6.19 -5.90
N LEU A 132 -8.10 5.01 -5.43
CA LEU A 132 -7.63 3.71 -5.94
C LEU A 132 -8.01 3.47 -7.41
N ARG A 133 -8.92 4.27 -8.00
CA ARG A 133 -9.34 4.17 -9.41
C ARG A 133 -8.64 5.17 -10.32
N VAL A 134 -8.01 6.21 -9.76
CA VAL A 134 -7.23 7.20 -10.51
C VAL A 134 -5.80 6.70 -10.68
N CYS A 135 -5.41 6.42 -11.92
CA CYS A 135 -4.07 5.91 -12.27
C CYS A 135 -3.26 6.96 -13.04
N ARG A 136 -2.00 6.65 -13.37
CA ARG A 136 -1.15 7.47 -14.25
C ARG A 136 -1.88 7.86 -15.55
N PRO A 137 -1.71 9.09 -16.08
CA PRO A 137 -0.90 10.22 -15.58
C PRO A 137 -1.63 11.19 -14.62
N TRP A 138 -2.93 10.99 -14.38
CA TRP A 138 -3.83 12.00 -13.80
C TRP A 138 -3.64 12.27 -12.30
N LEU A 139 -2.89 11.42 -11.60
CA LEU A 139 -2.67 11.53 -10.16
C LEU A 139 -1.64 12.62 -9.78
N CYS A 140 -0.61 12.82 -10.60
CA CYS A 140 0.52 13.71 -10.29
C CYS A 140 0.09 15.17 -10.00
N PRO A 141 -0.76 15.82 -10.84
CA PRO A 141 -1.17 17.22 -10.63
C PRO A 141 -1.98 17.46 -9.35
N HIS A 142 -2.38 16.38 -8.67
CA HIS A 142 -3.24 16.42 -7.49
C HIS A 142 -2.58 15.84 -6.24
N LEU A 143 -1.31 15.45 -6.33
CA LEU A 143 -0.54 14.87 -5.23
C LEU A 143 -0.58 15.76 -3.97
N GLU A 144 -0.46 17.08 -4.12
CA GLU A 144 -0.51 18.05 -3.01
C GLU A 144 -1.78 17.99 -2.18
N ARG A 145 -2.89 17.60 -2.80
CA ARG A 145 -4.21 17.57 -2.17
C ARG A 145 -4.58 16.20 -1.66
N VAL A 146 -4.06 15.15 -2.28
CA VAL A 146 -4.36 13.75 -1.96
C VAL A 146 -3.42 13.21 -0.88
N LEU A 147 -2.16 13.63 -0.87
CA LEU A 147 -1.16 13.15 0.07
C LEU A 147 -1.52 13.48 1.54
N PRO A 148 -1.93 14.72 1.91
CA PRO A 148 -2.25 15.02 3.30
C PRO A 148 -3.45 14.23 3.85
N PRO A 149 -4.58 14.06 3.11
CA PRO A 149 -5.65 13.16 3.54
C PRO A 149 -5.23 11.69 3.60
N ALA A 150 -4.37 11.21 2.72
CA ALA A 150 -3.89 9.82 2.83
C ALA A 150 -3.03 9.60 4.08
N LEU A 151 -2.18 10.58 4.44
CA LEU A 151 -1.37 10.57 5.66
C LEU A 151 -2.22 10.71 6.93
N LEU A 152 -3.19 11.63 6.93
CA LEU A 152 -4.11 11.79 8.06
C LEU A 152 -4.91 10.49 8.30
N LEU A 153 -5.23 9.75 7.23
CA LEU A 153 -5.95 8.47 7.32
C LEU A 153 -5.06 7.36 7.88
N SER A 154 -3.77 7.35 7.51
CA SER A 154 -2.81 6.40 8.07
C SER A 154 -2.51 6.65 9.55
N ASP A 155 -2.55 7.91 9.99
CA ASP A 155 -2.32 8.31 11.39
C ASP A 155 -3.52 8.11 12.33
N ASP A 156 -4.67 7.66 11.81
CA ASP A 156 -5.87 7.45 12.62
C ASP A 156 -5.67 6.33 13.66
N PHE A 157 -6.44 6.41 14.74
CA PHE A 157 -6.42 5.42 15.82
C PHE A 157 -7.03 4.07 15.38
N GLN A 158 -8.04 4.11 14.49
CA GLN A 158 -8.73 2.91 14.02
C GLN A 158 -7.88 2.09 13.02
N GLU A 159 -7.68 0.81 13.32
CA GLU A 159 -6.85 -0.13 12.53
C GLU A 159 -7.27 -0.21 11.05
N GLU A 160 -8.57 -0.33 10.79
CA GLU A 160 -9.11 -0.38 9.42
C GLU A 160 -8.75 0.86 8.60
N ASN A 161 -8.77 2.02 9.25
CA ASN A 161 -8.43 3.30 8.62
C ASN A 161 -6.94 3.36 8.34
N LYS A 162 -6.09 2.91 9.27
CA LYS A 162 -4.64 2.83 9.04
C LYS A 162 -4.32 1.97 7.82
N VAL A 163 -4.92 0.78 7.73
CA VAL A 163 -4.71 -0.14 6.60
C VAL A 163 -5.18 0.49 5.28
N LEU A 164 -6.36 1.13 5.26
CA LEU A 164 -6.85 1.84 4.08
C LEU A 164 -5.96 3.03 3.70
N GLY A 165 -5.47 3.79 4.68
CA GLY A 165 -4.52 4.88 4.51
C GLY A 165 -3.24 4.39 3.86
N VAL A 166 -2.61 3.34 4.40
CA VAL A 166 -1.39 2.76 3.82
C VAL A 166 -1.63 2.20 2.42
N ARG A 167 -2.79 1.58 2.14
CA ARG A 167 -3.16 1.16 0.77
C ARG A 167 -3.26 2.35 -0.19
N CYS A 168 -3.83 3.46 0.26
CA CYS A 168 -3.88 4.71 -0.51
C CYS A 168 -2.47 5.24 -0.77
N LEU A 169 -1.59 5.24 0.23
CA LEU A 169 -0.18 5.66 0.08
C LEU A 169 0.57 4.75 -0.90
N HIS A 170 0.39 3.43 -0.80
CA HIS A 170 0.96 2.46 -1.73
C HIS A 170 0.52 2.74 -3.17
N HIS A 171 -0.78 3.00 -3.39
CA HIS A 171 -1.29 3.36 -4.71
C HIS A 171 -0.66 4.65 -5.26
N ILE A 172 -0.44 5.65 -4.40
CA ILE A 172 0.27 6.89 -4.78
C ILE A 172 1.71 6.57 -5.20
N VAL A 173 2.43 5.74 -4.44
CA VAL A 173 3.81 5.33 -4.77
C VAL A 173 3.88 4.62 -6.11
N LEU A 174 2.93 3.73 -6.41
CA LEU A 174 2.87 3.02 -7.70
C LEU A 174 2.46 3.93 -8.87
N ASN A 175 1.62 4.94 -8.64
CA ASN A 175 1.04 5.75 -9.72
C ASN A 175 1.67 7.14 -9.90
N VAL A 176 2.60 7.55 -9.05
CA VAL A 176 3.34 8.80 -9.22
C VAL A 176 4.77 8.51 -9.67
N PRO A 177 5.35 9.24 -10.63
CA PRO A 177 6.75 9.07 -10.97
C PRO A 177 7.65 9.45 -9.78
N GLY A 178 8.73 8.70 -9.58
CA GLY A 178 9.62 8.90 -8.43
C GLY A 178 10.21 10.31 -8.33
N ALA A 179 10.43 10.99 -9.45
CA ALA A 179 10.92 12.37 -9.47
C ALA A 179 9.97 13.34 -8.75
N ASP A 180 8.67 13.23 -8.98
CA ASP A 180 7.66 14.12 -8.38
C ASP A 180 7.41 13.79 -6.91
N LEU A 181 7.64 12.54 -6.50
CA LEU A 181 7.65 12.17 -5.07
C LEU A 181 8.89 12.72 -4.35
N CYS A 182 10.01 12.88 -5.03
CA CYS A 182 11.22 13.40 -4.40
C CYS A 182 11.25 14.93 -4.33
N GLN A 183 10.50 15.60 -5.19
CA GLN A 183 10.24 17.03 -5.04
C GLN A 183 9.62 17.31 -3.67
N PHE A 184 10.06 18.41 -3.04
CA PHE A 184 9.61 18.85 -1.71
C PHE A 184 9.78 17.80 -0.59
N ASN A 185 10.69 16.84 -0.74
CA ASN A 185 10.93 15.77 0.24
C ASN A 185 9.68 14.92 0.59
N ARG A 186 8.69 14.82 -0.31
CA ARG A 186 7.46 14.05 -0.05
C ARG A 186 7.75 12.57 0.16
N ALA A 187 8.72 12.01 -0.55
CA ALA A 187 9.18 10.65 -0.38
C ALA A 187 9.73 10.40 1.04
N GLN A 188 10.45 11.37 1.62
CA GLN A 188 10.98 11.27 2.98
C GLN A 188 9.85 11.36 4.03
N VAL A 189 8.85 12.21 3.79
CA VAL A 189 7.64 12.28 4.64
C VAL A 189 6.88 10.96 4.63
N LEU A 190 6.68 10.38 3.44
CA LEU A 190 6.09 9.05 3.28
C LEU A 190 6.89 7.98 4.04
N PHE A 191 8.21 8.01 3.91
CA PHE A 191 9.08 7.09 4.62
C PHE A 191 8.92 7.17 6.14
N HIS A 192 8.95 8.38 6.71
CA HIS A 192 8.78 8.56 8.15
C HIS A 192 7.41 8.12 8.65
N ALA A 193 6.34 8.44 7.93
CA ALA A 193 4.99 7.99 8.28
C ALA A 193 4.90 6.45 8.27
N LEU A 194 5.39 5.80 7.21
CA LEU A 194 5.39 4.34 7.11
C LEU A 194 6.31 3.68 8.14
N TYR A 195 7.47 4.27 8.42
CA TYR A 195 8.41 3.75 9.42
C TYR A 195 7.80 3.74 10.82
N ASN A 196 7.01 4.77 11.18
CA ASN A 196 6.31 4.80 12.46
C ASN A 196 5.28 3.66 12.60
N HIS A 197 4.64 3.24 11.50
CA HIS A 197 3.72 2.10 11.53
C HIS A 197 4.39 0.76 11.78
N LEU A 198 5.71 0.61 11.54
CA LEU A 198 6.44 -0.63 11.81
C LEU A 198 6.49 -1.00 13.30
N TYR A 199 6.24 -0.06 14.20
CA TYR A 199 6.11 -0.31 15.64
C TYR A 199 4.73 -0.85 16.06
N SER A 200 3.77 -0.92 15.13
CA SER A 200 2.44 -1.47 15.40
C SER A 200 2.46 -3.00 15.43
N ARG A 201 1.53 -3.61 16.18
CA ARG A 201 1.41 -5.08 16.31
C ARG A 201 0.35 -5.71 15.40
N GLU A 202 -0.20 -4.92 14.49
CA GLU A 202 -1.30 -5.33 13.62
C GLU A 202 -0.75 -5.99 12.34
N ALA A 203 -0.93 -7.30 12.18
CA ALA A 203 -0.44 -8.05 11.01
C ALA A 203 -0.88 -7.49 9.63
N PRO A 204 -2.17 -7.16 9.38
CA PRO A 204 -2.58 -6.64 8.07
C PRO A 204 -2.01 -5.25 7.78
N LEU A 205 -1.79 -4.43 8.81
CA LEU A 205 -1.16 -3.13 8.68
C LEU A 205 0.33 -3.28 8.31
N ILE A 206 1.07 -4.10 9.06
CA ILE A 206 2.48 -4.37 8.77
C ILE A 206 2.65 -4.94 7.36
N GLN A 207 1.77 -5.84 6.92
CA GLN A 207 1.84 -6.37 5.55
C GLN A 207 1.72 -5.25 4.50
N ALA A 208 0.73 -4.37 4.65
CA ALA A 208 0.53 -3.25 3.73
C ALA A 208 1.72 -2.27 3.75
N VAL A 209 2.28 -2.00 4.94
CA VAL A 209 3.41 -1.11 5.14
C VAL A 209 4.68 -1.68 4.51
N LEU A 210 5.00 -2.96 4.74
CA LEU A 210 6.19 -3.61 4.18
C LEU A 210 6.14 -3.64 2.64
N LEU A 211 4.97 -3.95 2.06
CA LEU A 211 4.78 -3.87 0.61
C LEU A 211 5.02 -2.46 0.08
N CYS A 212 4.45 -1.44 0.75
CA CYS A 212 4.64 -0.04 0.37
C CYS A 212 6.12 0.40 0.48
N LEU A 213 6.82 -0.02 1.54
CA LEU A 213 8.23 0.28 1.73
C LEU A 213 9.10 -0.38 0.65
N LEU A 214 8.83 -1.62 0.24
CA LEU A 214 9.57 -2.29 -0.83
C LEU A 214 9.55 -1.51 -2.15
N ASP A 215 8.46 -0.81 -2.44
CA ASP A 215 8.31 0.02 -3.65
C ASP A 215 8.84 1.46 -3.46
N LEU A 216 8.76 2.01 -2.24
CA LEU A 216 9.24 3.36 -1.92
C LEU A 216 10.76 3.44 -1.76
N LEU A 217 11.39 2.43 -1.15
CA LEU A 217 12.83 2.42 -0.86
C LEU A 217 13.73 2.61 -2.11
N PRO A 218 13.47 1.98 -3.26
CA PRO A 218 14.22 2.24 -4.49
C PRO A 218 14.14 3.70 -4.96
N ILE A 219 12.99 4.37 -4.73
CA ILE A 219 12.78 5.78 -5.09
C ILE A 219 13.64 6.66 -4.18
N LEU A 220 13.62 6.41 -2.87
CA LEU A 220 14.42 7.13 -1.89
C LEU A 220 15.91 7.05 -2.17
N GLU A 221 16.42 5.85 -2.48
CA GLU A 221 17.83 5.69 -2.80
C GLU A 221 18.24 6.48 -4.05
N ARG A 222 17.41 6.49 -5.10
CA ARG A 222 17.68 7.28 -6.31
C ARG A 222 17.75 8.76 -5.98
N CYS A 223 16.86 9.23 -5.11
CA CYS A 223 16.81 10.64 -4.74
C CYS A 223 17.96 11.06 -3.84
N GLN A 224 18.43 10.19 -2.94
CA GLN A 224 19.65 10.41 -2.15
C GLN A 224 20.90 10.47 -3.02
N ARG A 225 21.02 9.61 -4.04
CA ARG A 225 22.14 9.64 -5.00
C ARG A 225 22.19 10.97 -5.76
N HIS A 226 21.05 11.51 -6.15
CA HIS A 226 20.98 12.80 -6.87
C HIS A 226 21.29 14.00 -5.95
N GLN A 227 20.98 13.89 -4.66
CA GLN A 227 21.25 14.95 -3.68
C GLN A 227 22.70 14.96 -3.16
N GLY A 228 23.58 14.07 -3.66
CA GLY A 228 25.00 14.05 -3.30
C GLY A 228 25.27 13.74 -1.82
N GLN A 229 24.28 13.24 -1.08
CA GLN A 229 24.44 12.85 0.33
C GLN A 229 25.26 11.56 0.41
N GLY A 230 26.57 11.72 0.45
CA GLY A 230 27.49 10.64 0.76
C GLY A 230 27.27 10.14 2.18
N ARG A 231 27.04 8.83 2.34
CA ARG A 231 27.26 8.06 3.57
C ARG A 231 26.18 8.13 4.66
N ALA A 232 24.94 8.52 4.36
CA ALA A 232 23.82 8.25 5.28
C ALA A 232 23.57 6.73 5.37
N VAL A 233 23.12 6.24 6.54
CA VAL A 233 22.70 4.84 6.72
C VAL A 233 21.61 4.54 5.69
N SER A 234 21.80 3.49 4.88
CA SER A 234 20.85 3.20 3.80
C SER A 234 19.45 3.00 4.40
N PRO A 235 18.39 3.59 3.81
CA PRO A 235 17.02 3.40 4.29
C PRO A 235 16.64 1.90 4.39
N TRP A 236 17.22 1.07 3.51
CA TRP A 236 17.11 -0.39 3.57
C TRP A 236 17.69 -0.97 4.85
N ASP A 237 18.89 -0.56 5.25
CA ASP A 237 19.54 -1.06 6.47
C ASP A 237 18.71 -0.69 7.71
N GLN A 238 18.12 0.52 7.74
CA GLN A 238 17.29 0.97 8.86
C GLN A 238 16.02 0.12 9.00
N VAL A 239 15.29 -0.06 7.88
CA VAL A 239 14.06 -0.86 7.87
C VAL A 239 14.35 -2.31 8.19
N LEU A 240 15.36 -2.92 7.54
CA LEU A 240 15.70 -4.32 7.77
C LEU A 240 16.17 -4.57 9.20
N GLN A 241 16.98 -3.67 9.77
CA GLN A 241 17.42 -3.80 11.16
C GLN A 241 16.23 -3.77 12.12
N LEU A 242 15.26 -2.88 11.91
CA LEU A 242 14.06 -2.80 12.74
C LEU A 242 13.20 -4.07 12.59
N VAL A 243 12.93 -4.49 11.35
CA VAL A 243 12.14 -5.70 11.05
C VAL A 243 12.78 -6.93 11.69
N LEU A 244 14.09 -7.14 11.53
CA LEU A 244 14.79 -8.26 12.16
C LEU A 244 14.74 -8.19 13.69
N THR A 245 14.78 -6.99 14.28
CA THR A 245 14.64 -6.81 15.74
C THR A 245 13.25 -7.26 16.20
N HIS A 246 12.20 -6.86 15.49
CA HIS A 246 10.83 -7.25 15.82
C HIS A 246 10.64 -8.76 15.63
N MET A 247 11.21 -9.34 14.57
CA MET A 247 11.13 -10.77 14.31
C MET A 247 11.75 -11.63 15.40
N GLU A 248 12.88 -11.23 16.01
CA GLU A 248 13.54 -11.99 17.09
C GLU A 248 12.63 -12.14 18.34
N ALA A 249 11.81 -11.14 18.63
CA ALA A 249 10.93 -11.12 19.82
C ALA A 249 9.47 -11.50 19.54
N GLU A 250 9.12 -11.78 18.27
CA GLU A 250 7.73 -11.98 17.87
C GLU A 250 7.24 -13.40 18.16
N HIS A 251 6.08 -13.52 18.78
CA HIS A 251 5.45 -14.80 19.13
C HIS A 251 4.10 -15.00 18.41
N GLY A 252 3.50 -13.94 17.85
CA GLY A 252 2.27 -14.03 17.10
C GLY A 252 2.47 -14.68 15.73
N LEU A 253 1.86 -15.85 15.50
CA LEU A 253 1.98 -16.59 14.23
C LEU A 253 1.56 -15.76 13.01
N ALA A 254 0.55 -14.91 13.14
CA ALA A 254 0.09 -14.04 12.05
C ALA A 254 1.16 -13.03 11.61
N LEU A 255 1.83 -12.37 12.58
CA LEU A 255 2.94 -11.45 12.29
C LEU A 255 4.17 -12.19 11.76
N ARG A 256 4.48 -13.36 12.31
CA ARG A 256 5.58 -14.20 11.82
C ARG A 256 5.44 -14.52 10.34
N ARG A 257 4.24 -14.91 9.89
CA ARG A 257 3.96 -15.16 8.46
C ARG A 257 4.19 -13.92 7.60
N VAL A 258 3.70 -12.76 8.05
CA VAL A 258 3.86 -11.49 7.32
C VAL A 258 5.33 -11.10 7.18
N TYR A 259 6.09 -11.12 8.29
CA TYR A 259 7.50 -10.79 8.26
C TYR A 259 8.29 -11.78 7.40
N ALA A 260 8.09 -13.10 7.61
CA ALA A 260 8.74 -14.15 6.85
C ALA A 260 8.46 -14.03 5.34
N GLY A 261 7.21 -13.76 4.95
CA GLY A 261 6.84 -13.58 3.54
C GLY A 261 7.50 -12.36 2.88
N SER A 262 7.83 -11.32 3.64
CA SER A 262 8.48 -10.12 3.12
C SER A 262 10.00 -10.23 3.01
N LEU A 263 10.64 -11.07 3.82
CA LEU A 263 12.11 -11.16 3.90
C LEU A 263 12.79 -11.55 2.58
N PRO A 264 12.30 -12.51 1.77
CA PRO A 264 12.94 -12.87 0.50
C PRO A 264 13.09 -11.67 -0.44
N ALA A 265 12.08 -10.79 -0.47
CA ALA A 265 12.11 -9.58 -1.28
C ALA A 265 13.17 -8.60 -0.79
N PHE A 266 13.33 -8.42 0.53
CA PHE A 266 14.40 -7.58 1.09
C PHE A 266 15.79 -8.12 0.78
N VAL A 267 16.00 -9.44 0.93
CA VAL A 267 17.29 -10.08 0.63
C VAL A 267 17.65 -9.93 -0.85
N THR A 268 16.70 -10.20 -1.75
CA THR A 268 16.91 -10.10 -3.20
C THR A 268 17.24 -8.66 -3.62
N ARG A 269 16.60 -7.65 -3.00
CA ARG A 269 16.85 -6.23 -3.31
C ARG A 269 18.19 -5.74 -2.78
N LEU A 270 18.60 -6.17 -1.58
CA LEU A 270 19.88 -5.78 -0.96
C LEU A 270 21.09 -6.52 -1.55
N GLY A 271 20.88 -7.74 -2.03
CA GLY A 271 21.93 -8.61 -2.55
C GLY A 271 23.07 -8.79 -1.55
N ILE A 272 24.30 -8.51 -1.97
CA ILE A 272 25.53 -8.70 -1.16
C ILE A 272 25.53 -7.86 0.13
N LEU A 273 24.79 -6.75 0.17
CA LEU A 273 24.72 -5.88 1.36
C LEU A 273 24.07 -6.58 2.57
N ILE A 274 23.35 -7.68 2.36
CA ILE A 274 22.79 -8.51 3.43
C ILE A 274 23.86 -9.02 4.41
N VAL A 275 25.14 -9.07 3.99
CA VAL A 275 26.28 -9.46 4.82
C VAL A 275 26.33 -8.70 6.15
N ARG A 276 25.88 -7.43 6.17
CA ARG A 276 25.82 -6.58 7.37
C ARG A 276 24.86 -7.10 8.44
N HIS A 277 23.79 -7.79 8.02
CA HIS A 277 22.71 -8.25 8.88
C HIS A 277 22.75 -9.76 9.17
N LEU A 278 23.68 -10.50 8.57
CA LEU A 278 23.75 -11.97 8.66
C LEU A 278 23.77 -12.53 10.08
N LYS A 279 24.37 -11.82 11.06
CA LYS A 279 24.41 -12.30 12.45
C LYS A 279 23.01 -12.37 13.08
N ARG A 280 22.17 -11.37 12.81
CA ARG A 280 20.78 -11.34 13.30
C ARG A 280 19.87 -12.20 12.43
N LEU A 281 20.06 -12.14 11.12
CA LEU A 281 19.30 -12.95 10.18
C LEU A 281 19.45 -14.45 10.46
N GLU A 282 20.65 -14.94 10.78
CA GLU A 282 20.84 -16.34 11.20
C GLU A 282 19.97 -16.69 12.41
N ARG A 283 19.94 -15.85 13.45
CA ARG A 283 19.13 -16.10 14.66
C ARG A 283 17.64 -16.18 14.34
N VAL A 284 17.16 -15.28 13.51
CA VAL A 284 15.76 -15.26 13.04
C VAL A 284 15.45 -16.51 12.24
N ILE A 285 16.32 -16.90 11.29
CA ILE A 285 16.14 -18.13 10.50
C ILE A 285 16.03 -19.35 11.42
N LEU A 286 16.95 -19.51 12.36
CA LEU A 286 16.93 -20.65 13.30
C LEU A 286 15.63 -20.67 14.12
N GLY A 287 15.24 -19.54 14.72
CA GLY A 287 14.03 -19.47 15.55
C GLY A 287 12.73 -19.72 14.79
N TYR A 288 12.66 -19.36 13.51
CA TYR A 288 11.46 -19.56 12.69
C TYR A 288 11.39 -20.95 12.07
N LEU A 289 12.52 -21.61 11.82
CA LEU A 289 12.52 -23.00 11.34
C LEU A 289 12.06 -23.98 12.43
N GLU A 290 12.38 -23.70 13.70
CA GLU A 290 11.99 -24.58 14.82
C GLU A 290 10.47 -24.60 15.06
N VAL A 291 9.77 -23.47 14.92
CA VAL A 291 8.34 -23.36 15.29
C VAL A 291 7.43 -23.60 14.08
N SER A 292 6.37 -24.41 14.24
CA SER A 292 5.37 -24.65 13.20
C SER A 292 4.24 -23.61 13.24
N ASP A 293 3.95 -23.00 12.08
CA ASP A 293 2.93 -21.95 11.97
C ASP A 293 1.53 -22.48 11.62
N GLY A 294 1.25 -23.76 11.85
CA GLY A 294 -0.02 -24.41 11.53
C GLY A 294 -0.04 -25.08 10.14
N PRO A 295 -1.22 -25.43 9.60
CA PRO A 295 -1.33 -26.40 8.49
C PRO A 295 -0.79 -25.89 7.14
N LYS A 296 -0.64 -24.57 6.97
CA LYS A 296 -0.12 -23.99 5.72
C LYS A 296 1.40 -23.79 5.71
N GLU A 297 2.04 -23.80 6.88
CA GLU A 297 3.50 -23.60 7.07
C GLU A 297 4.13 -22.47 6.24
N GLU A 298 3.38 -21.37 6.05
CA GLU A 298 3.77 -20.25 5.19
C GLU A 298 5.08 -19.57 5.64
N ALA A 299 5.29 -19.41 6.95
CA ALA A 299 6.49 -18.73 7.45
C ALA A 299 7.75 -19.61 7.31
N ARG A 300 7.70 -20.90 7.66
CA ARG A 300 8.81 -21.84 7.43
C ARG A 300 9.22 -21.90 5.95
N LEU A 301 8.26 -21.99 5.03
CA LEU A 301 8.54 -21.98 3.58
C LEU A 301 9.22 -20.68 3.15
N ALA A 302 8.72 -19.53 3.59
CA ALA A 302 9.30 -18.23 3.26
C ALA A 302 10.68 -18.01 3.89
N ILE A 303 10.95 -18.57 5.08
CA ILE A 303 12.26 -18.53 5.72
C ILE A 303 13.26 -19.44 5.01
N LEU A 304 12.84 -20.61 4.53
CA LEU A 304 13.67 -21.44 3.66
C LEU A 304 14.01 -20.71 2.36
N GLU A 305 13.04 -20.03 1.74
CA GLU A 305 13.29 -19.17 0.57
C GLU A 305 14.29 -18.06 0.89
N THR A 306 14.10 -17.39 2.03
CA THR A 306 15.03 -16.36 2.51
C THR A 306 16.43 -16.94 2.66
N LEU A 307 16.56 -18.13 3.26
CA LEU A 307 17.83 -18.81 3.44
C LEU A 307 18.49 -19.11 2.08
N GLN A 308 17.76 -19.66 1.11
CA GLN A 308 18.26 -19.90 -0.25
C GLN A 308 18.81 -18.61 -0.86
N CYS A 309 18.01 -17.54 -0.87
CA CYS A 309 18.44 -16.24 -1.39
C CYS A 309 19.68 -15.71 -0.64
N THR A 310 19.75 -15.86 0.69
CA THR A 310 20.93 -15.40 1.45
C THR A 310 22.19 -16.18 1.12
N ILE A 311 22.08 -17.50 0.88
CA ILE A 311 23.21 -18.33 0.51
C ILE A 311 23.74 -17.91 -0.87
N GLU A 312 22.85 -17.69 -1.84
CA GLU A 312 23.24 -17.25 -3.19
C GLU A 312 23.93 -15.89 -3.19
N HIS A 313 23.40 -14.90 -2.46
CA HIS A 313 23.91 -13.53 -2.49
C HIS A 313 25.10 -13.31 -1.54
N ALA A 314 25.24 -14.10 -0.48
CA ALA A 314 26.28 -13.96 0.54
C ALA A 314 27.12 -15.23 0.74
N TRP A 315 27.26 -16.05 -0.31
CA TRP A 315 28.02 -17.30 -0.32
C TRP A 315 29.42 -17.22 0.33
N PRO A 316 30.23 -16.13 0.21
CA PRO A 316 31.58 -16.11 0.78
C PRO A 316 31.61 -16.17 2.31
N ARG A 317 30.50 -15.83 2.98
CA ARG A 317 30.37 -15.80 4.44
C ARG A 317 29.56 -16.95 5.01
N MET A 318 29.05 -17.85 4.17
CA MET A 318 28.25 -19.01 4.59
C MET A 318 29.06 -20.14 5.25
N PRO A 319 30.32 -20.43 4.89
CA PRO A 319 31.07 -21.55 5.49
C PRO A 319 31.17 -21.48 7.02
N CYS A 320 31.33 -20.28 7.59
CA CYS A 320 31.41 -20.10 9.04
C CYS A 320 30.11 -20.43 9.80
N ARG A 321 28.98 -20.50 9.08
CA ARG A 321 27.63 -20.71 9.64
C ARG A 321 27.08 -22.10 9.33
N LEU A 322 27.84 -22.87 8.54
CA LEU A 322 27.52 -24.23 8.15
C LEU A 322 27.09 -25.13 9.31
N PRO A 323 27.83 -25.25 10.44
CA PRO A 323 27.47 -26.24 11.47
C PRO A 323 26.12 -25.93 12.14
N VAL A 324 25.79 -24.64 12.28
CA VAL A 324 24.55 -24.19 12.92
C VAL A 324 23.36 -24.39 11.97
N LEU A 325 23.50 -23.97 10.71
CA LEU A 325 22.45 -24.12 9.70
C LEU A 325 22.20 -25.58 9.32
N LEU A 326 23.26 -26.39 9.19
CA LEU A 326 23.16 -27.81 8.89
C LEU A 326 22.37 -28.54 9.98
N LYS A 327 22.71 -28.32 11.25
CA LYS A 327 21.99 -28.93 12.38
C LYS A 327 20.51 -28.55 12.38
N ALA A 328 20.18 -27.29 12.11
CA ALA A 328 18.80 -26.82 12.07
C ALA A 328 18.01 -27.42 10.89
N LEU A 329 18.61 -27.48 9.71
CA LEU A 329 17.98 -28.07 8.52
C LEU A 329 17.76 -29.58 8.67
N LEU A 330 18.74 -30.31 9.21
CA LEU A 330 18.59 -31.75 9.48
C LEU A 330 17.50 -32.02 10.51
N ARG A 331 17.44 -31.20 11.57
CA ARG A 331 16.38 -31.28 12.58
C ARG A 331 15.01 -31.05 11.95
N LEU A 332 14.86 -30.00 11.13
CA LEU A 332 13.62 -29.73 10.41
C LEU A 332 13.20 -30.90 9.50
N LEU A 333 14.14 -31.47 8.74
CA LEU A 333 13.85 -32.62 7.87
C LEU A 333 13.36 -33.82 8.68
N TRP A 334 13.99 -34.09 9.83
CA TRP A 334 13.57 -35.15 10.73
C TRP A 334 12.19 -34.90 11.33
N ASP A 335 11.94 -33.68 11.82
CA ASP A 335 10.66 -33.29 12.41
C ASP A 335 9.53 -33.39 11.37
N VAL A 336 9.73 -32.85 10.16
CA VAL A 336 8.74 -32.95 9.06
C VAL A 336 8.53 -34.38 8.58
N HIS A 337 9.53 -35.26 8.67
CA HIS A 337 9.37 -36.66 8.31
C HIS A 337 8.61 -37.47 9.39
N THR A 338 8.87 -37.18 10.66
CA THR A 338 8.29 -37.91 11.81
C THR A 338 6.91 -37.39 12.23
N GLU A 339 6.63 -36.09 12.05
CA GLU A 339 5.35 -35.50 12.40
C GLU A 339 4.23 -36.01 11.47
N ARG A 340 3.27 -36.74 12.04
CA ARG A 340 1.95 -37.02 11.41
C ARG A 340 0.98 -35.86 11.68
N GLY A 341 1.45 -34.63 11.49
CA GLY A 341 0.66 -33.43 11.72
C GLY A 341 -0.47 -33.23 10.69
N PRO A 342 -1.34 -32.23 10.89
CA PRO A 342 -2.43 -31.87 9.96
C PRO A 342 -1.92 -31.17 8.68
N THR A 343 -0.62 -31.15 8.43
CA THR A 343 -0.02 -30.47 7.27
C THR A 343 -0.27 -31.29 6.01
N PRO A 344 -0.84 -30.68 4.94
CA PRO A 344 -1.06 -31.36 3.68
C PRO A 344 0.25 -31.91 3.11
N GLU A 345 0.19 -33.11 2.53
CA GLU A 345 1.31 -33.75 1.82
C GLU A 345 2.05 -32.84 0.82
N PRO A 346 1.39 -32.00 -0.02
CA PRO A 346 2.12 -31.13 -0.94
C PRO A 346 2.96 -30.07 -0.24
N ILE A 347 2.51 -29.57 0.93
CA ILE A 347 3.24 -28.56 1.70
C ILE A 347 4.46 -29.20 2.37
N ARG A 348 4.29 -30.42 2.90
CA ARG A 348 5.40 -31.20 3.44
C ARG A 348 6.45 -31.51 2.38
N ALA A 349 6.02 -31.94 1.19
CA ALA A 349 6.91 -32.18 0.07
C ALA A 349 7.68 -30.90 -0.33
N ALA A 350 6.99 -29.75 -0.35
CA ALA A 350 7.61 -28.46 -0.64
C ALA A 350 8.65 -28.05 0.42
N LEU A 351 8.39 -28.29 1.72
CA LEU A 351 9.36 -28.04 2.79
C LEU A 351 10.59 -28.91 2.66
N LEU A 352 10.41 -30.22 2.47
CA LEU A 352 11.52 -31.16 2.28
C LEU A 352 12.35 -30.78 1.04
N HIS A 353 11.69 -30.42 -0.06
CA HIS A 353 12.35 -29.99 -1.28
C HIS A 353 13.16 -28.70 -1.07
N ARG A 354 12.59 -27.67 -0.43
CA ARG A 354 13.31 -26.41 -0.20
C ARG A 354 14.45 -26.57 0.82
N ALA A 355 14.27 -27.38 1.86
CA ALA A 355 15.31 -27.67 2.82
C ALA A 355 16.48 -28.45 2.19
N THR A 356 16.19 -29.44 1.33
CA THR A 356 17.23 -30.17 0.58
C THR A 356 17.96 -29.26 -0.41
N GLN A 357 17.26 -28.36 -1.09
CA GLN A 357 17.90 -27.33 -1.92
C GLN A 357 18.85 -26.44 -1.11
N CYS A 358 18.45 -25.99 0.09
CA CYS A 358 19.34 -25.23 0.98
C CYS A 358 20.61 -26.04 1.34
N LEU A 359 20.48 -27.34 1.61
CA LEU A 359 21.62 -28.20 1.93
C LEU A 359 22.58 -28.35 0.74
N ILE A 360 22.04 -28.56 -0.48
CA ILE A 360 22.85 -28.64 -1.71
C ILE A 360 23.61 -27.33 -1.94
N LEU A 361 22.94 -26.18 -1.76
CA LEU A 361 23.58 -24.87 -1.89
C LEU A 361 24.68 -24.67 -0.83
N LEU A 362 24.44 -25.08 0.41
CA LEU A 362 25.45 -25.01 1.48
C LEU A 362 26.66 -25.92 1.20
N ASP A 363 26.45 -27.10 0.63
CA ASP A 363 27.53 -28.01 0.24
C ASP A 363 28.40 -27.41 -0.87
N HIS A 364 27.77 -26.82 -1.88
CA HIS A 364 28.47 -26.09 -2.94
C HIS A 364 29.30 -24.91 -2.39
N CYS A 365 28.76 -24.16 -1.42
CA CYS A 365 29.48 -23.06 -0.78
C CYS A 365 30.66 -23.50 0.10
N SER A 366 30.67 -24.75 0.57
CA SER A 366 31.66 -25.29 1.49
C SER A 366 32.64 -26.28 0.85
N GLN A 367 32.62 -26.40 -0.49
CA GLN A 367 33.50 -27.29 -1.26
C GLN A 367 33.39 -28.77 -0.84
N GLY A 368 32.20 -29.25 -0.47
CA GLY A 368 31.99 -30.67 -0.13
C GLY A 368 32.25 -31.03 1.34
N GLN A 369 32.19 -30.06 2.27
CA GLN A 369 32.34 -30.31 3.70
C GLN A 369 31.06 -30.84 4.37
N VAL A 370 29.94 -30.98 3.65
CA VAL A 370 28.65 -31.46 4.19
C VAL A 370 28.52 -33.00 4.09
N LYS A 371 29.64 -33.72 3.95
CA LYS A 371 29.66 -35.18 3.85
C LYS A 371 29.28 -35.90 5.14
#